data_AF-A0A930BVV4-F1
#
_entry.id   AF-A0A930BVV4-F1
#
_cell.length_a   1.000
_cell.length_b   1.000
_cell.length_c   1.000
_cell.angle_alpha   90.00
_cell.angle_beta   90.00
_cell.angle_gamma   90.00
#
_symmetry.space_group_name_H-M   'P 1'
#
loop_
_entity.id
_entity.type
_entity.pdbx_description
1 polymer ?
#
loop_
_entity_poly.entity_id
_entity_poly.type
_entity_poly.pdbx_seq_one_letter_code
_entity_poly.pdbx_strand_id
1 'polypeptide(L)' 'QGQRVAPAPRQGSGVGLSIVRELVRAMGGRVYLVPQERGAHFCVELPDEQ' A
#
# COMPACT_ATOMS: atom_id res chain seq x y z
N GLN A 1 10.85 -0.68 16.83
CA GLN A 1 9.54 -1.40 16.84
C GLN A 1 9.37 -2.09 15.49
N GLY A 2 8.78 -3.30 15.43
CA GLY A 2 8.56 -4.05 14.17
C GLY A 2 9.12 -5.48 14.13
N GLN A 3 10.00 -5.85 15.05
CA GLN A 3 10.68 -7.17 15.06
C GLN A 3 9.91 -8.29 15.79
N ARG A 4 8.68 -8.06 16.26
CA ARG A 4 7.89 -9.13 16.87
C ARG A 4 7.06 -9.85 15.81
N VAL A 5 7.33 -11.15 15.65
CA VAL A 5 6.51 -12.06 14.87
C VAL A 5 5.09 -12.02 15.45
N ALA A 6 4.09 -11.79 14.60
CA ALA A 6 2.71 -11.82 15.07
C ALA A 6 2.37 -13.26 15.48
N PRO A 7 1.77 -13.48 16.66
CA PRO A 7 1.47 -14.81 17.17
C PRO A 7 0.40 -15.56 16.36
N ALA A 8 -0.25 -14.90 15.40
CA ALA A 8 -1.21 -15.47 14.47
C ALA A 8 -1.00 -14.88 13.07
N PRO A 9 -1.48 -15.56 12.00
CA PRO A 9 -1.52 -14.97 10.67
C PRO A 9 -2.19 -13.60 10.74
N ARG A 10 -1.54 -12.58 10.16
CA ARG A 10 -2.14 -11.24 10.09
C ARG A 10 -3.29 -11.29 9.09
N GLN A 11 -4.47 -11.64 9.57
CA GLN A 11 -5.72 -11.51 8.82
C GLN A 11 -6.15 -10.04 8.90
N GLY A 12 -5.48 -9.19 8.12
CA GLY A 12 -5.93 -7.80 7.97
C GLY A 12 -7.31 -7.77 7.34
N SER A 13 -8.15 -6.80 7.71
CA SER A 13 -9.47 -6.58 7.10
C SER A 13 -9.42 -6.24 5.60
N GLY A 14 -8.22 -6.08 5.02
CA GLY A 14 -8.03 -5.61 3.64
C GLY A 14 -8.25 -4.12 3.44
N VAL A 15 -8.63 -3.38 4.50
CA VAL A 15 -9.06 -1.97 4.41
C VAL A 15 -7.91 -1.01 4.10
N GLY A 16 -6.66 -1.34 4.45
CA GLY A 16 -5.52 -0.44 4.25
C GLY A 16 -5.29 -0.05 2.79
N LEU A 17 -5.19 -1.04 1.89
CA LEU A 17 -4.95 -0.77 0.47
C LEU A 17 -6.19 -0.18 -0.22
N SER A 18 -7.40 -0.51 0.24
CA SER A 18 -8.62 0.10 -0.31
C SER A 18 -8.70 1.59 0.03
N ILE A 19 -8.32 1.99 1.25
CA ILE A 19 -8.22 3.41 1.62
C ILE A 19 -7.18 4.12 0.76
N VAL A 20 -5.97 3.54 0.64
CA VAL A 20 -4.88 4.14 -0.16
C VAL A 20 -5.32 4.34 -1.61
N ARG A 21 -5.97 3.33 -2.22
CA ARG A 21 -6.45 3.43 -3.61
C ARG A 21 -7.43 4.58 -3.79
N GLU A 22 -8.39 4.75 -2.89
CA GLU A 22 -9.38 5.82 -2.98
C GLU A 22 -8.75 7.20 -2.77
N LEU A 23 -7.84 7.34 -1.80
CA LEU A 23 -7.13 8.60 -1.56
C LEU A 23 -6.26 9.00 -2.75
N VAL A 24 -5.47 8.07 -3.29
CA VAL A 24 -4.57 8.31 -4.42
C VAL A 24 -5.35 8.69 -5.67
N ARG A 25 -6.51 8.07 -5.91
CA ARG A 25 -7.42 8.45 -6.99
C ARG A 25 -7.97 9.86 -6.83
N ALA A 26 -8.37 10.24 -5.60
CA ALA A 26 -8.86 11.59 -5.32
C ALA A 26 -7.79 12.65 -5.56
N MET A 27 -6.51 12.31 -5.38
CA MET A 27 -5.35 13.16 -5.68
C MET A 27 -4.94 13.13 -7.18
N GLY A 28 -5.70 12.46 -8.06
CA GLY A 28 -5.35 12.32 -9.47
C GLY A 28 -4.15 11.42 -9.75
N GLY A 29 -3.67 10.68 -8.74
CA GLY A 29 -2.55 9.76 -8.84
C GLY A 29 -2.97 8.32 -9.10
N ARG A 30 -1.99 7.42 -9.01
CA ARG A 30 -2.20 5.96 -9.09
C ARG A 30 -1.34 5.19 -8.11
N VAL A 31 -1.82 4.01 -7.72
CA VAL A 31 -1.10 3.05 -6.87
C VAL A 31 -1.06 1.69 -7.55
N TYR A 32 0.09 1.02 -7.51
CA TYR A 32 0.28 -0.29 -8.13
C TYR A 32 1.34 -1.13 -7.39
N LEU A 33 1.37 -2.43 -7.67
CA LEU A 33 2.36 -3.35 -7.13
C LEU A 33 3.56 -3.43 -8.08
N VAL A 34 4.77 -3.30 -7.52
CA VAL A 34 6.02 -3.55 -8.23
C VAL A 34 6.42 -5.00 -8.02
N PRO A 35 6.74 -5.77 -9.08
CA PRO A 35 7.25 -7.13 -8.93
C PRO A 35 8.50 -7.16 -8.04
N GLN A 36 8.52 -8.00 -7.01
CA GLN A 36 9.65 -8.17 -6.09
C GLN A 36 9.78 -9.63 -5.69
N GLU A 37 11.01 -10.10 -5.49
CA GLU A 37 11.29 -11.49 -5.09
C GLU A 37 10.88 -11.79 -3.64
N ARG A 38 10.84 -10.77 -2.77
CA ARG A 38 10.48 -10.91 -1.35
C ARG A 38 9.62 -9.75 -0.88
N GLY A 39 8.59 -10.08 -0.11
CA GLY A 39 7.68 -9.08 0.47
C GLY A 39 6.72 -8.48 -0.56
N ALA A 40 6.25 -7.27 -0.29
CA ALA A 40 5.35 -6.54 -1.17
C ALA A 40 5.83 -5.09 -1.30
N HIS A 41 5.97 -4.61 -2.54
CA HIS A 41 6.36 -3.24 -2.85
C HIS A 41 5.22 -2.54 -3.58
N PHE A 42 4.61 -1.58 -2.92
CA PHE A 42 3.59 -0.73 -3.50
C PHE A 42 4.22 0.60 -3.90
N CYS A 43 3.99 1.00 -5.14
CA CYS A 43 4.40 2.31 -5.64
C CYS A 43 3.17 3.21 -5.77
N VAL A 44 3.31 4.46 -5.34
CA VAL A 44 2.31 5.51 -5.47
C VAL A 44 2.94 6.61 -6.32
N GLU A 45 2.26 6.99 -7.39
CA GLU A 45 2.60 8.12 -8.22
C GLU A 45 1.51 9.19 -8.06
N LEU A 46 1.93 10.40 -7.74
CA LEU A 46 1.05 11.57 -7.64
C LEU A 46 1.49 12.60 -8.68
N PRO A 47 0.54 13.34 -9.28
CA PRO A 47 0.89 14.48 -10.11
C PRO A 47 1.61 15.55 -9.27
N ASP A 48 2.56 16.24 -9.88
CA ASP A 48 3.19 17.42 -9.28
C ASP A 48 2.23 18.61 -9.30
N GLU A 49 2.37 19.53 -8.35
CA GLU A 49 1.61 20.79 -8.38
C GLU A 49 2.24 21.69 -9.46
N GLN A 50 1.49 21.97 -10.54
CA GLN A 50 1.91 22.99 -11.52
C GLN A 50 1.68 24.39 -10.98
#